data_AF-A0A2D4HB62-F1
#
_entry.id   AF-A0A2D4HB62-F1
#
_cell.length_a   1.000
_cell.length_b   1.000
_cell.length_c   1.000
_cell.angle_alpha   90.00
_cell.angle_beta   90.00
_cell.angle_gamma   90.00
#
_symmetry.space_group_name_H-M   'P 1'
#
loop_
_entity.id
_entity.type
_entity.pdbx_description
1 polymer ?
#
loop_
_entity_poly.entity_id
_entity_poly.type
_entity_poly.pdbx_seq_one_letter_code
_entity_poly.pdbx_strand_id
1 'polypeptide(L)'
;KEGYFRDASQGLCKECHCPYTNSFASGCLEVNGEIQCFCKEGYSGKHCESCAPGYFGNPLKYRYCQKCNCLENGQLTKCDRLTGECISQEPKDIDPNEDCNSCGSCVITLLEDLSTMGSELRVIEFQMQSINTSAQLLGQMKHLEVRSKQLESLLDHSRSVVKTQ
;
A
#
# COMPACT_ATOMS: atom_id res chain seq x y z
N LYS A 1 -15.53 6.04 28.30
CA LYS A 1 -16.68 6.18 27.36
C LYS A 1 -16.17 5.76 25.99
N GLU A 2 -16.97 5.10 25.15
CA GLU A 2 -16.54 4.78 23.78
C GLU A 2 -16.07 6.04 23.06
N GLY A 3 -14.93 5.95 22.36
CA GLY A 3 -14.30 7.08 21.69
C GLY A 3 -13.55 8.06 22.60
N TYR A 4 -13.31 7.74 23.87
CA TYR A 4 -12.49 8.59 24.74
C TYR A 4 -11.42 7.80 25.47
N PHE A 5 -10.25 8.42 25.66
CA PHE A 5 -9.16 7.92 26.48
C PHE A 5 -8.85 8.88 27.62
N ARG A 6 -8.28 8.36 28.71
CA ARG A 6 -7.85 9.17 29.85
C ARG A 6 -6.40 9.60 29.63
N ASP A 7 -6.18 10.90 29.59
CA ASP A 7 -4.82 11.46 29.61
C ASP A 7 -4.35 11.52 31.08
N ALA A 8 -3.33 10.74 31.41
CA ALA A 8 -2.74 10.70 32.75
C ALA A 8 -2.05 12.02 33.14
N SER A 9 -1.61 12.81 32.15
CA SER A 9 -0.87 14.06 32.33
C SER A 9 -1.79 15.22 32.73
N GLN A 10 -3.03 15.21 32.23
CA GLN A 10 -4.00 16.29 32.44
C GLN A 10 -5.21 15.87 33.29
N GLY A 11 -5.38 14.58 33.59
CA GLY A 11 -6.54 14.06 34.32
C GLY A 11 -7.86 14.18 33.56
N LEU A 12 -7.81 14.54 32.27
CA LEU A 12 -8.97 14.82 31.42
C LEU A 12 -9.27 13.65 30.49
N CYS A 13 -10.54 13.53 30.13
CA CYS A 13 -11.03 12.57 29.14
C CYS A 13 -10.91 13.21 27.76
N LYS A 14 -9.98 12.73 26.92
CA LYS A 14 -9.75 13.24 25.57
C LYS A 14 -10.48 12.38 24.55
N GLU A 15 -11.04 13.04 23.54
CA GLU A 15 -11.67 12.35 22.42
C GLU A 15 -10.60 11.75 21.50
N CYS A 16 -10.81 10.49 21.11
CA CYS A 16 -9.98 9.81 20.13
C CYS A 16 -10.33 10.38 18.73
N HIS A 17 -9.36 10.59 17.84
CA HIS A 17 -9.65 11.07 16.48
C HIS A 17 -9.40 9.95 15.46
N CYS A 18 -10.13 8.84 15.60
CA CYS A 18 -9.93 7.64 14.80
C CYS A 18 -11.09 7.44 13.80
N PRO A 19 -10.90 7.65 12.49
CA PRO A 19 -9.95 8.54 11.81
C PRO A 19 -10.42 10.02 11.78
N TYR A 20 -11.64 10.30 12.25
CA TYR A 20 -12.19 11.67 12.36
C TYR A 20 -13.12 11.87 13.57
N THR A 21 -13.92 10.87 13.97
CA THR A 21 -14.98 11.01 15.00
C THR A 21 -15.24 9.72 15.82
N ASN A 22 -14.26 8.82 15.96
CA ASN A 22 -14.40 7.49 16.58
C ASN A 22 -15.51 6.60 16.02
N SER A 23 -16.04 6.93 14.86
CA SER A 23 -17.13 6.16 14.28
C SER A 23 -16.68 4.72 14.00
N PHE A 24 -15.38 4.51 13.71
CA PHE A 24 -14.78 3.24 13.32
C PHE A 24 -13.86 2.62 14.38
N ALA A 25 -13.75 3.23 15.57
CA ALA A 25 -12.98 2.72 16.69
C ALA A 25 -13.87 2.52 17.93
N SER A 26 -13.63 1.46 18.70
CA SER A 26 -14.24 1.25 20.01
C SER A 26 -13.56 2.09 21.10
N GLY A 27 -12.29 2.45 20.89
CA GLY A 27 -11.51 3.33 21.75
C GLY A 27 -10.13 3.61 21.18
N CYS A 28 -9.27 4.26 21.97
CA CYS A 28 -7.87 4.44 21.63
C CYS A 28 -7.00 4.51 22.90
N LEU A 29 -5.69 4.38 22.72
CA LEU A 29 -4.68 4.55 23.75
C LEU A 29 -3.56 5.46 23.23
N GLU A 30 -3.00 6.30 24.09
CA GLU A 30 -1.79 7.05 23.78
C GLU A 30 -0.56 6.24 24.19
N VAL A 31 0.31 5.94 23.23
CA VAL A 31 1.57 5.22 23.43
C VAL A 31 2.69 6.10 22.86
N ASN A 32 3.59 6.59 23.72
CA ASN A 32 4.71 7.45 23.34
C ASN A 32 4.31 8.71 22.54
N GLY A 33 3.16 9.31 22.85
CA GLY A 33 2.65 10.49 22.14
C GLY A 33 1.93 10.18 20.83
N GLU A 34 1.79 8.91 20.45
CA GLU A 34 0.98 8.49 19.31
C GLU A 34 -0.33 7.84 19.77
N ILE A 35 -1.42 8.16 19.07
CA ILE A 35 -2.73 7.55 19.32
C ILE A 35 -2.80 6.23 18.54
N GLN A 36 -3.04 5.13 19.26
CA GLN A 36 -3.35 3.84 18.69
C GLN A 36 -4.83 3.54 18.88
N CYS A 37 -5.55 3.31 17.79
CA CYS A 37 -6.99 3.09 17.81
C CYS A 37 -7.33 1.60 17.89
N PHE A 38 -8.36 1.27 18.67
CA PHE A 38 -8.97 -0.04 18.72
C PHE A 38 -10.13 -0.08 17.72
N CYS A 39 -9.93 -0.72 16.58
CA CYS A 39 -10.91 -0.69 15.50
C CYS A 39 -12.14 -1.55 15.78
N LYS A 40 -13.30 -1.08 15.31
CA LYS A 40 -14.53 -1.87 15.27
C LYS A 40 -14.38 -3.00 14.25
N GLU A 41 -15.23 -4.01 14.39
CA GLU A 41 -15.29 -5.12 13.43
C GLU A 41 -15.46 -4.60 11.99
N GLY A 42 -14.67 -5.14 11.07
CA GLY A 42 -14.65 -4.71 9.67
C GLY A 42 -13.71 -3.56 9.33
N TYR A 43 -13.10 -2.91 10.33
CA TYR A 43 -12.14 -1.82 10.14
C TYR A 43 -10.74 -2.22 10.63
N SER A 44 -9.70 -1.63 10.02
CA SER A 44 -8.30 -1.91 10.29
C SER A 44 -7.43 -0.69 9.94
N GLY A 45 -6.15 -0.74 10.28
CA GLY A 45 -5.21 0.38 10.21
C GLY A 45 -4.97 1.03 11.57
N LYS A 46 -3.96 1.89 11.67
CA LYS A 46 -3.55 2.52 12.94
C LYS A 46 -4.66 3.40 13.51
N HIS A 47 -5.45 4.00 12.61
CA HIS A 47 -6.55 4.91 12.90
C HIS A 47 -7.90 4.40 12.38
N CYS A 48 -8.00 3.11 12.04
CA CYS A 48 -9.20 2.49 11.47
C CYS A 48 -9.61 3.10 10.12
N GLU A 49 -8.59 3.48 9.33
CA GLU A 49 -8.70 4.14 8.04
C GLU A 49 -8.95 3.18 6.86
N SER A 50 -8.82 1.87 7.09
CA SER A 50 -8.94 0.82 6.06
C SER A 50 -9.97 -0.23 6.47
N CYS A 51 -10.46 -1.02 5.50
CA CYS A 51 -11.28 -2.19 5.80
C CYS A 51 -10.42 -3.38 6.24
N ALA A 52 -10.92 -4.15 7.19
CA ALA A 52 -10.30 -5.39 7.64
C ALA A 52 -10.30 -6.45 6.51
N PRO A 53 -9.40 -7.45 6.57
CA PRO A 53 -9.46 -8.57 5.64
C PRO A 53 -10.84 -9.24 5.61
N GLY A 54 -11.39 -9.47 4.42
CA GLY A 54 -12.75 -9.98 4.25
C GLY A 54 -13.84 -8.90 4.29
N TYR A 55 -13.47 -7.62 4.27
CA TYR A 55 -14.37 -6.48 4.13
C TYR A 55 -13.90 -5.59 2.97
N PHE A 56 -14.85 -4.90 2.34
CA PHE A 56 -14.61 -3.97 1.24
C PHE A 56 -15.27 -2.62 1.50
N GLY A 57 -14.79 -1.59 0.82
CA GLY A 57 -15.29 -0.23 0.90
C GLY A 57 -14.17 0.78 1.13
N ASN A 58 -14.55 1.98 1.59
CA ASN A 58 -13.59 3.02 1.89
C ASN A 58 -14.10 3.87 3.07
N PRO A 59 -13.56 3.70 4.28
CA PRO A 59 -13.94 4.47 5.47
C PRO A 59 -13.74 5.97 5.32
N LEU A 60 -12.74 6.39 4.55
CA LEU A 60 -12.39 7.81 4.38
C LEU A 60 -13.31 8.51 3.38
N LYS A 61 -13.74 7.79 2.32
CA LYS A 61 -14.57 8.35 1.24
C LYS A 61 -16.06 8.07 1.43
N TYR A 62 -16.42 6.83 1.75
CA TYR A 62 -17.82 6.37 1.84
C TYR A 62 -18.27 6.06 3.26
N ARG A 63 -17.36 6.13 4.24
CA ARG A 63 -17.65 5.95 5.67
C ARG A 63 -18.16 4.54 6.04
N TYR A 64 -17.93 3.53 5.21
CA TYR A 64 -18.34 2.16 5.48
C TYR A 64 -17.26 1.13 5.10
N CYS A 65 -17.31 0.00 5.80
CA CYS A 65 -16.73 -1.28 5.41
C CYS A 65 -17.82 -2.34 5.50
N GLN A 66 -18.00 -3.10 4.41
CA GLN A 66 -18.99 -4.15 4.31
C GLN A 66 -18.30 -5.50 4.17
N LYS A 67 -18.83 -6.53 4.84
CA LYS A 67 -18.28 -7.88 4.76
C LYS A 67 -18.40 -8.40 3.32
N CYS A 68 -17.33 -8.97 2.79
CA CYS A 68 -17.36 -9.69 1.52
C CYS A 68 -18.40 -10.82 1.63
N ASN A 69 -19.29 -10.92 0.64
CA ASN A 69 -20.22 -12.03 0.53
C ASN A 69 -19.86 -12.90 -0.69
N CYS A 70 -18.63 -13.38 -0.69
CA CYS A 70 -18.08 -14.20 -1.77
C CYS A 70 -18.01 -15.65 -1.29
N LEU A 71 -18.90 -16.46 -1.85
CA LEU A 71 -18.97 -17.90 -1.63
C LEU A 71 -18.70 -18.58 -2.96
N GLU A 72 -17.59 -19.30 -3.07
CA GLU A 72 -17.25 -20.11 -4.24
C GLU A 72 -17.14 -21.56 -3.78
N ASN A 73 -17.97 -22.45 -4.32
CA ASN A 73 -18.01 -23.87 -3.96
C ASN A 73 -18.13 -24.15 -2.44
N GLY A 74 -18.80 -23.26 -1.71
CA GLY A 74 -18.95 -23.35 -0.25
C GLY A 74 -17.75 -22.86 0.56
N GLN A 75 -16.71 -22.34 -0.09
CA GLN A 75 -15.55 -21.74 0.56
C GLN A 75 -15.59 -20.21 0.47
N LEU A 76 -15.19 -19.54 1.55
CA LEU A 76 -15.13 -18.07 1.59
C LEU A 76 -13.96 -17.58 0.74
N THR A 77 -14.25 -16.88 -0.34
CA THR A 77 -13.21 -16.30 -1.22
C THR A 77 -12.96 -14.83 -0.89
N LYS A 78 -11.80 -14.32 -1.29
CA LYS A 78 -11.45 -12.92 -1.08
C LYS A 78 -12.23 -12.06 -2.06
N CYS A 79 -12.62 -10.86 -1.63
CA CYS A 79 -13.15 -9.84 -2.52
C CYS A 79 -12.16 -8.68 -2.67
N ASP A 80 -12.28 -7.95 -3.77
CA ASP A 80 -11.57 -6.70 -3.97
C ASP A 80 -11.91 -5.73 -2.83
N ARG A 81 -10.88 -5.09 -2.28
CA ARG A 81 -11.02 -4.27 -1.08
C ARG A 81 -11.80 -2.97 -1.31
N LEU A 82 -11.91 -2.50 -2.54
CA LEU A 82 -12.57 -1.24 -2.88
C LEU A 82 -13.96 -1.48 -3.50
N THR A 83 -14.06 -2.42 -4.44
CA THR A 83 -15.30 -2.68 -5.19
C THR A 83 -16.18 -3.73 -4.52
N GLY A 84 -15.58 -4.66 -3.77
CA GLY A 84 -16.29 -5.81 -3.20
C GLY A 84 -16.52 -6.95 -4.20
N GLU A 85 -15.98 -6.85 -5.41
CA GLU A 85 -16.09 -7.91 -6.42
C GLU A 85 -15.32 -9.14 -5.98
N CYS A 86 -15.92 -10.31 -6.16
CA CYS A 86 -15.30 -11.57 -5.77
C CYS A 86 -14.13 -11.88 -6.68
N ILE A 87 -12.98 -12.17 -6.07
CA ILE A 87 -11.79 -12.61 -6.79
C ILE A 87 -11.89 -14.12 -6.87
N SER A 88 -12.39 -14.63 -8.01
CA SER A 88 -12.37 -16.05 -8.30
C SER A 88 -10.92 -16.54 -8.30
N GLN A 89 -10.65 -17.66 -7.63
CA GLN A 89 -9.32 -18.27 -7.62
C GLN A 89 -9.02 -19.03 -8.92
N GLU A 90 -10.01 -19.17 -9.79
CA GLU A 90 -9.77 -19.65 -11.14
C GLU A 90 -8.84 -18.67 -11.86
N PRO A 91 -7.70 -19.13 -12.40
CA PRO A 91 -7.08 -18.41 -13.49
C PRO A 91 -8.21 -18.22 -14.50
N LYS A 92 -8.61 -16.97 -14.77
CA LYS A 92 -9.40 -16.74 -15.97
C LYS A 92 -8.52 -17.31 -17.07
N ASP A 93 -8.98 -18.39 -17.71
CA ASP A 93 -8.34 -18.93 -18.89
C ASP A 93 -8.10 -17.72 -19.77
N ILE A 94 -6.83 -17.33 -19.89
CA ILE A 94 -6.43 -16.29 -20.83
C ILE A 94 -6.80 -16.93 -22.15
N ASP A 95 -7.90 -16.47 -22.74
CA ASP A 95 -8.23 -16.83 -24.10
C ASP A 95 -6.96 -16.50 -24.91
N PRO A 96 -6.34 -17.48 -25.59
CA PRO A 96 -5.13 -17.23 -26.36
C PRO A 96 -5.33 -16.21 -27.51
N ASN A 97 -6.56 -15.70 -27.67
CA ASN A 97 -6.99 -14.69 -28.62
C ASN A 97 -7.57 -13.42 -27.98
N GLU A 98 -7.64 -13.30 -26.65
CA GLU A 98 -7.98 -12.05 -25.97
C GLU A 98 -6.71 -11.22 -25.79
N ASP A 99 -6.60 -10.18 -26.62
CA ASP A 99 -5.47 -9.27 -26.69
C ASP A 99 -5.20 -8.65 -25.30
N CYS A 100 -4.04 -8.94 -24.70
CA CYS A 100 -3.64 -8.52 -23.35
C CYS A 100 -3.29 -7.00 -23.30
N ASN A 101 -4.08 -6.17 -23.98
CA ASN A 101 -3.85 -4.74 -24.16
C ASN A 101 -4.57 -3.85 -23.13
N SER A 102 -5.43 -4.43 -22.28
CA SER A 102 -6.23 -3.65 -21.32
C SER A 102 -5.39 -2.97 -20.22
N CYS A 103 -4.22 -3.53 -19.89
CA CYS A 103 -3.30 -2.94 -18.91
C CYS A 103 -2.03 -2.33 -19.54
N GLY A 104 -1.91 -2.30 -20.87
CA GLY A 104 -0.65 -1.99 -21.55
C GLY A 104 -0.22 -0.53 -21.45
N SER A 105 -1.12 0.42 -21.71
CA SER A 105 -0.73 1.83 -21.92
C SER A 105 -0.10 2.47 -20.67
N CYS A 106 -0.81 2.48 -19.53
CA CYS A 106 -0.31 3.13 -18.32
C CYS A 106 0.85 2.37 -17.67
N VAL A 107 0.86 1.03 -17.75
CA VAL A 107 1.92 0.22 -17.13
C VAL A 107 3.21 0.36 -17.93
N ILE A 108 3.15 0.37 -19.26
CA ILE A 108 4.34 0.59 -20.09
C ILE A 108 4.91 1.99 -19.86
N THR A 109 4.08 3.03 -19.83
CA THR A 109 4.54 4.40 -19.53
C THR A 109 5.18 4.46 -18.13
N LEU A 110 4.56 3.86 -17.11
CA LEU A 110 5.13 3.85 -15.76
C LEU A 110 6.47 3.09 -15.70
N LEU A 111 6.59 1.98 -16.44
CA LEU A 111 7.84 1.21 -16.53
C LEU A 111 8.94 1.98 -17.29
N GLU A 112 8.57 2.86 -18.22
CA GLU A 112 9.50 3.77 -18.92
C GLU A 112 9.95 4.92 -18.01
N ASP A 113 9.02 5.54 -17.29
CA ASP A 113 9.33 6.58 -16.32
C ASP A 113 10.25 6.06 -15.21
N LEU A 114 9.98 4.85 -14.69
CA LEU A 114 10.82 4.20 -13.67
C LEU A 114 12.23 3.85 -14.17
N SER A 115 12.35 3.41 -15.42
CA SER A 115 13.66 3.16 -16.05
C SER A 115 14.45 4.47 -16.23
N THR A 116 13.76 5.54 -16.61
CA THR A 116 14.34 6.87 -16.79
C THR A 116 14.89 7.41 -15.47
N MET A 117 14.13 7.31 -14.38
CA MET A 117 14.60 7.71 -13.03
C MET A 117 15.84 6.93 -12.58
N GLY A 118 15.95 5.64 -12.93
CA GLY A 118 17.14 4.84 -12.66
C GLY A 118 18.41 5.40 -13.34
N SER A 119 18.26 5.90 -14.58
CA SER A 119 19.36 6.54 -15.31
C SER A 119 19.75 7.90 -14.72
N GLU A 120 18.79 8.72 -14.30
CA GLU A 120 19.03 10.01 -13.67
C GLU A 120 19.76 9.86 -12.33
N LEU A 121 19.41 8.85 -11.53
CA LEU A 121 20.07 8.58 -10.26
C LEU A 121 21.57 8.25 -10.42
N ARG A 122 21.96 7.56 -11.50
CA ARG A 122 23.38 7.27 -11.79
C ARG A 122 24.16 8.53 -12.16
N VAL A 123 23.53 9.47 -12.85
CA VAL A 123 24.15 10.77 -13.18
C VAL A 123 24.39 11.57 -11.91
N ILE A 124 23.40 11.60 -11.00
CA ILE A 124 23.53 12.27 -9.69
C ILE A 124 24.62 11.60 -8.84
N GLU A 125 24.73 10.28 -8.88
CA GLU A 125 25.80 9.56 -8.20
C GLU A 125 27.18 9.97 -8.73
N PHE A 126 27.36 9.97 -10.05
CA PHE A 126 28.62 10.37 -10.67
C PHE A 126 29.00 11.82 -10.33
N GLN A 127 28.01 12.73 -10.26
CA GLN A 127 28.23 14.12 -9.84
C GLN A 127 28.61 14.23 -8.36
N MET A 128 28.02 13.41 -7.48
CA MET A 128 28.34 13.38 -6.05
C MET A 128 29.67 12.71 -5.72
N GLN A 129 30.15 11.76 -6.54
CA GLN A 129 31.49 11.17 -6.41
C GLN A 129 32.62 12.18 -6.67
N SER A 130 32.34 13.25 -7.44
CA SER A 130 33.24 14.38 -7.66
C SER A 130 33.29 15.34 -6.46
N ILE A 131 32.32 15.26 -5.54
CA ILE A 131 32.24 16.12 -4.36
C ILE A 131 32.90 15.39 -3.18
N ASN A 132 33.87 16.07 -2.54
CA ASN A 132 34.66 15.59 -1.41
C ASN A 132 33.78 15.20 -0.20
N THR A 133 33.27 13.97 -0.18
CA THR A 133 32.35 13.44 0.84
C THR A 133 32.95 12.25 1.57
N SER A 134 32.58 12.09 2.85
CA SER A 134 33.15 11.09 3.77
C SER A 134 32.92 9.65 3.28
N ALA A 135 33.81 8.73 3.65
CA ALA A 135 33.75 7.32 3.24
C ALA A 135 32.40 6.63 3.56
N GLN A 136 31.70 7.10 4.59
CA GLN A 136 30.37 6.61 4.97
C GLN A 136 29.27 7.04 3.99
N LEU A 137 29.30 8.28 3.49
CA LEU A 137 28.37 8.78 2.47
C LEU A 137 28.58 8.03 1.14
N LEU A 138 29.84 7.84 0.72
CA LEU A 138 30.18 7.04 -0.46
C LEU A 138 29.70 5.58 -0.33
N GLY A 139 29.82 4.99 0.86
CA GLY A 139 29.31 3.63 1.12
C GLY A 139 27.80 3.54 1.00
N GLN A 140 27.07 4.52 1.55
CA GLN A 140 25.61 4.58 1.44
C GLN A 140 25.15 4.80 -0.01
N MET A 141 25.85 5.64 -0.77
CA MET A 141 25.57 5.89 -2.18
C MET A 141 25.77 4.65 -3.05
N LYS A 142 26.91 3.95 -2.91
CA LYS A 142 27.15 2.68 -3.62
C LYS A 142 26.09 1.63 -3.33
N HIS A 143 25.66 1.56 -2.08
CA HIS A 143 24.62 0.63 -1.69
C HIS A 143 23.24 1.01 -2.29
N LEU A 144 22.93 2.29 -2.43
CA LEU A 144 21.74 2.75 -3.15
C LEU A 144 21.83 2.49 -4.66
N GLU A 145 23.00 2.66 -5.27
CA GLU A 145 23.26 2.32 -6.68
C GLU A 145 23.01 0.82 -6.95
N VAL A 146 23.51 -0.06 -6.08
CA VAL A 146 23.29 -1.51 -6.19
C VAL A 146 21.80 -1.84 -6.12
N ARG A 147 21.05 -1.23 -5.20
CA ARG A 147 19.60 -1.42 -5.12
C ARG A 147 18.88 -0.89 -6.36
N SER A 148 19.34 0.23 -6.93
CA SER A 148 18.79 0.79 -8.17
C SER A 148 19.00 -0.16 -9.34
N LYS A 149 20.20 -0.73 -9.49
CA LYS A 149 20.49 -1.72 -10.54
C LYS A 149 19.67 -3.01 -10.39
N GLN A 150 19.45 -3.45 -9.16
CA GLN A 150 18.56 -4.58 -8.88
C GLN A 150 17.11 -4.28 -9.27
N LEU A 151 16.62 -3.07 -8.97
CA LEU A 151 15.29 -2.63 -9.35
C LEU A 151 15.13 -2.54 -10.86
N GLU A 152 16.11 -1.97 -11.58
CA GLU A 152 16.13 -1.93 -13.04
C GLU A 152 16.09 -3.33 -13.65
N SER A 153 16.88 -4.28 -13.13
CA SER A 153 16.86 -5.67 -13.61
C SER A 153 15.50 -6.35 -13.41
N LEU A 154 14.81 -6.05 -12.32
CA LEU A 154 13.46 -6.55 -12.06
C LEU A 154 12.41 -5.90 -12.97
N LEU A 155 12.57 -4.61 -13.27
CA LEU A 155 11.72 -3.88 -14.21
C LEU A 155 11.93 -4.37 -15.65
N ASP A 156 13.17 -4.66 -16.05
CA ASP A 156 13.49 -5.24 -17.36
C ASP A 156 12.94 -6.64 -17.52
N HIS A 157 13.03 -7.46 -16.47
CA HIS A 157 12.39 -8.78 -16.44
C HIS A 157 10.88 -8.65 -16.60
N SER A 158 10.24 -7.74 -15.86
CA SER A 158 8.80 -7.50 -15.93
C SER A 158 8.39 -6.97 -17.32
N ARG A 159 9.17 -6.06 -17.91
CA ARG A 159 8.99 -5.55 -19.28
C ARG A 159 9.11 -6.67 -20.32
N SER A 160 10.06 -7.59 -20.15
CA SER A 160 10.24 -8.73 -21.06
C SER A 160 9.05 -9.68 -21.01
N VAL A 161 8.56 -10.00 -19.81
CA VAL A 161 7.38 -10.85 -19.62
C VAL A 161 6.15 -10.22 -20.25
N VAL A 162 5.95 -8.91 -20.10
CA VAL A 162 4.84 -8.16 -20.74
C VAL A 162 4.94 -8.13 -22.27
N LYS A 163 6.16 -8.17 -22.85
CA LYS A 163 6.37 -8.14 -24.32
C LYS A 163 6.28 -9.51 -25.00
N THR A 164 6.32 -10.60 -24.24
CA THR A 164 6.39 -11.98 -24.79
C THR A 164 5.08 -12.76 -24.66
N GLN A 165 4.01 -12.09 -24.23
CA GLN A 165 2.65 -12.61 -24.08
C GLN A 165 1.70 -11.77 -24.93
#